data_AF-A0A5C7YT58-F1
#
_entry.id   AF-A0A5C7YT58-F1
#
_cell.length_a   1.000
_cell.length_b   1.000
_cell.length_c   1.000
_cell.angle_alpha   90.00
_cell.angle_beta   90.00
_cell.angle_gamma   90.00
#
_symmetry.space_group_name_H-M   'P 1'
#
loop_
_entity.id
_entity.type
_entity.pdbx_description
1 polymer ?
#
loop_
_entity_poly.entity_id
_entity_poly.type
_entity_poly.pdbx_seq_one_letter_code
_entity_poly.pdbx_strand_id
1 'polypeptide(L)'
;MHKASFTIRKSKLKTELTKMQKALATMYKKKTYTVLELTITDDLLTLVIPGIKLELPCKTVHTAKATFDFHYFYDMVKTWDGIFFECIVTDNQLQMGVTKVTAQTTFFEDDSILRSIKLPINYTDWHLLQLEQKGFTLEELRFNNLEFAVHHAKKRLKANTTRAKGILGIYGVTKKEIEDLIASKINIR
;
A
#
# COMPACT_ATOMS: atom_id res chain seq x y z
N MET A 1 13.80 -15.23 17.49
CA MET A 1 13.14 -15.17 16.18
C MET A 1 11.76 -14.59 16.40
N HIS A 2 11.49 -13.42 15.81
CA HIS A 2 10.16 -12.84 15.90
C HIS A 2 9.23 -13.62 14.96
N LYS A 3 8.10 -14.04 15.49
CA LYS A 3 7.09 -14.81 14.77
C LYS A 3 5.74 -14.24 15.16
N ALA A 4 4.97 -13.83 14.18
CA ALA A 4 3.56 -13.50 14.37
C ALA A 4 2.71 -14.45 13.54
N SER A 5 1.48 -14.70 13.96
CA SER A 5 0.57 -15.51 13.16
C SER A 5 -0.86 -15.10 13.38
N PHE A 6 -1.69 -15.31 12.36
CA PHE A 6 -3.13 -15.20 12.52
C PHE A 6 -3.83 -16.44 11.97
N THR A 7 -4.96 -16.77 12.59
CA THR A 7 -5.86 -17.82 12.15
C THR A 7 -7.27 -17.24 11.97
N ILE A 8 -7.84 -17.41 10.78
CA ILE A 8 -9.19 -16.93 10.44
C ILE A 8 -9.96 -17.97 9.64
N ARG A 9 -11.29 -17.97 9.75
CA ARG A 9 -12.14 -18.83 8.91
C ARG A 9 -12.01 -18.43 7.44
N LYS A 10 -11.62 -19.38 6.58
CA LYS A 10 -11.40 -19.16 5.13
C LYS A 10 -12.60 -18.52 4.46
N SER A 11 -13.82 -18.99 4.77
CA SER A 11 -15.05 -18.49 4.14
C SER A 11 -15.25 -16.99 4.37
N LYS A 12 -14.98 -16.50 5.59
CA LYS A 12 -15.07 -15.09 5.95
C LYS A 12 -14.02 -14.27 5.21
N LEU A 13 -12.76 -14.71 5.25
CA LEU A 13 -11.66 -14.03 4.58
C LEU A 13 -11.87 -13.96 3.06
N LYS A 14 -12.25 -15.08 2.43
CA LYS A 14 -12.51 -15.14 0.99
C LYS A 14 -13.64 -14.21 0.55
N THR A 15 -14.70 -14.10 1.34
CA THR A 15 -15.85 -13.24 1.02
C THR A 15 -15.43 -11.78 0.98
N GLU A 16 -14.71 -11.32 2.00
CA GLU A 16 -14.27 -9.93 2.11
C GLU A 16 -13.18 -9.60 1.07
N LEU A 17 -12.22 -10.50 0.85
CA LEU A 17 -11.23 -10.33 -0.22
C LEU A 17 -11.87 -10.30 -1.61
N THR A 18 -12.94 -11.06 -1.85
CA THR A 18 -13.66 -11.03 -3.12
C THR A 18 -14.38 -9.69 -3.31
N LYS A 19 -14.91 -9.07 -2.24
CA LYS A 19 -15.46 -7.71 -2.32
C LYS A 19 -14.37 -6.69 -2.66
N MET A 20 -13.21 -6.78 -2.02
CA MET A 20 -12.05 -5.93 -2.33
C MET A 20 -11.60 -6.09 -3.79
N GLN A 21 -11.51 -7.34 -4.28
CA GLN A 21 -11.13 -7.63 -5.65
C GLN A 21 -12.14 -7.07 -6.66
N LYS A 22 -13.45 -7.18 -6.40
CA LYS A 22 -14.50 -6.61 -7.25
C LYS A 22 -14.39 -5.08 -7.32
N ALA A 23 -14.17 -4.42 -6.18
CA ALA A 23 -13.99 -2.98 -6.14
C ALA A 23 -12.76 -2.52 -6.95
N LEU A 24 -11.65 -3.28 -6.88
CA LEU A 24 -10.48 -3.05 -7.73
C LEU A 24 -10.77 -3.29 -9.22
N ALA A 25 -11.44 -4.39 -9.57
CA ALA A 25 -11.70 -4.78 -10.96
C ALA A 25 -12.63 -3.80 -11.69
N THR A 26 -13.60 -3.19 -11.00
CA THR A 26 -14.48 -2.17 -11.58
C THR A 26 -13.70 -0.93 -12.01
N MET A 27 -12.61 -0.60 -11.31
CA MET A 27 -11.85 0.64 -11.56
C MET A 27 -10.61 0.43 -12.43
N TYR A 28 -9.95 -0.72 -12.33
CA TYR A 28 -8.81 -1.06 -13.17
C TYR A 28 -9.21 -2.04 -14.27
N LYS A 29 -9.26 -1.56 -15.52
CA LYS A 29 -9.50 -2.41 -16.71
C LYS A 29 -8.44 -3.52 -16.91
N LYS A 30 -7.29 -3.44 -16.23
CA LYS A 30 -6.21 -4.45 -16.24
C LYS A 30 -5.79 -4.75 -14.80
N LYS A 31 -5.41 -6.00 -14.51
CA LYS A 31 -4.79 -6.37 -13.23
C LYS A 31 -3.48 -5.59 -13.07
N THR A 32 -3.48 -4.54 -12.26
CA THR A 32 -2.28 -3.81 -11.88
C THR A 32 -1.71 -4.42 -10.61
N TYR A 33 -0.38 -4.49 -10.52
CA TYR A 33 0.32 -4.83 -9.29
C TYR A 33 -0.21 -3.95 -8.16
N THR A 34 -0.73 -4.58 -7.10
CA THR A 34 -1.39 -3.89 -5.98
C THR A 34 -0.77 -4.38 -4.69
N VAL A 35 -0.10 -3.46 -3.97
CA VAL A 35 0.49 -3.76 -2.67
C VAL A 35 -0.61 -3.84 -1.63
N LEU A 36 -0.64 -4.96 -0.93
CA LEU A 36 -1.44 -5.22 0.26
C LEU A 36 -0.55 -5.02 1.48
N GLU A 37 -0.90 -4.06 2.32
CA GLU A 37 -0.41 -3.98 3.69
C GLU A 37 -1.29 -4.89 4.57
N LEU A 38 -0.64 -5.78 5.31
CA LEU A 38 -1.24 -6.68 6.28
C LEU A 38 -0.71 -6.30 7.66
N THR A 39 -1.61 -5.98 8.58
CA THR A 39 -1.28 -5.68 9.98
C THR A 39 -2.00 -6.67 10.89
N ILE A 40 -1.25 -7.32 11.77
CA ILE A 40 -1.72 -8.24 12.80
C ILE A 40 -1.60 -7.50 14.14
N THR A 41 -2.72 -7.34 14.84
CA THR A 41 -2.78 -6.68 16.15
C THR A 41 -3.89 -7.31 16.96
N ASP A 42 -3.63 -7.73 18.21
CA ASP A 42 -4.61 -8.18 19.22
C ASP A 42 -6.00 -8.62 18.70
N ASP A 43 -6.05 -9.85 18.20
CA ASP A 43 -7.23 -10.53 17.64
C ASP A 43 -7.88 -9.82 16.43
N LEU A 44 -7.14 -8.96 15.77
CA LEU A 44 -7.54 -8.18 14.61
C LEU A 44 -6.52 -8.28 13.46
N LEU A 45 -7.03 -8.61 12.28
CA LEU A 45 -6.30 -8.54 11.02
C LEU A 45 -6.78 -7.33 10.25
N THR A 46 -5.90 -6.37 10.02
CA THR A 46 -6.16 -5.22 9.16
C THR A 46 -5.49 -5.41 7.81
N LEU A 47 -6.27 -5.32 6.75
CA LEU A 47 -5.82 -5.41 5.36
C LEU A 47 -6.04 -4.05 4.69
N VAL A 48 -4.97 -3.45 4.18
CA VAL A 48 -5.01 -2.15 3.51
C VAL A 48 -4.44 -2.30 2.10
N ILE A 49 -5.22 -1.87 1.13
CA ILE A 49 -4.77 -1.59 -0.23
C ILE A 49 -5.07 -0.12 -0.51
N PRO A 50 -4.48 0.50 -1.55
CA PRO A 50 -4.87 1.85 -1.95
C PRO A 50 -6.40 1.98 -2.04
N GLY A 51 -6.94 2.87 -1.22
CA GLY A 51 -8.33 3.30 -1.06
C GLY A 51 -9.33 2.26 -0.52
N ILE A 52 -8.88 1.10 0.00
CA ILE A 52 -9.73 0.17 0.74
C ILE A 52 -9.01 -0.29 2.01
N LYS A 53 -9.69 -0.13 3.15
CA LYS A 53 -9.27 -0.67 4.45
C LYS A 53 -10.31 -1.69 4.91
N LEU A 54 -9.85 -2.86 5.31
CA LEU A 54 -10.67 -3.95 5.82
C LEU A 54 -10.11 -4.41 7.17
N GLU A 55 -11.00 -4.57 8.14
CA GLU A 55 -10.67 -5.04 9.49
C GLU A 55 -11.45 -6.33 9.77
N LEU A 56 -10.74 -7.38 10.16
CA LEU A 56 -11.31 -8.70 10.37
C LEU A 56 -10.91 -9.23 11.75
N PRO A 57 -11.86 -9.57 12.63
CA PRO A 57 -11.52 -10.25 13.86
C PRO A 57 -11.04 -11.67 13.54
N CYS A 58 -9.91 -12.06 14.14
CA CYS A 58 -9.22 -13.33 13.94
C CYS A 58 -8.47 -13.71 15.22
N LYS A 59 -7.95 -14.95 15.31
CA LYS A 59 -7.06 -15.30 16.43
C LYS A 59 -5.64 -14.92 16.06
N THR A 60 -4.96 -14.14 16.90
CA THR A 60 -3.59 -13.70 16.61
C THR A 60 -2.59 -14.17 17.66
N VAL A 61 -1.32 -14.28 17.25
CA VAL A 61 -0.18 -14.48 18.14
C VAL A 61 0.86 -13.45 17.75
N HIS A 62 1.23 -12.58 18.68
CA HIS A 62 2.09 -11.41 18.48
C HIS A 62 1.57 -10.41 17.42
N THR A 63 2.21 -9.25 17.36
CA THR A 63 1.88 -8.19 16.40
C THR A 63 2.96 -8.10 15.33
N ALA A 64 2.53 -7.86 14.09
CA ALA A 64 3.42 -7.69 12.95
C ALA A 64 2.73 -6.95 11.82
N LYS A 65 3.53 -6.32 10.97
CA LYS A 65 3.08 -5.76 9.70
C LYS A 65 3.87 -6.39 8.56
N ALA A 66 3.21 -6.67 7.46
CA ALA A 66 3.83 -7.19 6.25
C ALA A 66 3.25 -6.50 5.01
N THR A 67 4.07 -6.33 3.96
CA THR A 67 3.59 -5.92 2.64
C THR A 67 3.84 -7.00 1.62
N PHE A 68 2.83 -7.23 0.79
CA PHE A 68 2.80 -8.34 -0.14
C PHE A 68 1.86 -8.06 -1.33
N ASP A 69 1.92 -8.84 -2.42
CA ASP A 69 1.02 -8.66 -3.56
C ASP A 69 -0.41 -9.13 -3.26
N PHE A 70 -1.40 -8.26 -3.48
CA PHE A 70 -2.80 -8.54 -3.21
C PHE A 70 -3.35 -9.71 -4.05
N HIS A 71 -2.99 -9.79 -5.34
CA HIS A 71 -3.53 -10.82 -6.22
C HIS A 71 -3.01 -12.20 -5.87
N TYR A 72 -1.71 -12.30 -5.55
CA TYR A 72 -1.11 -13.53 -5.07
C TYR A 72 -1.69 -13.94 -3.71
N PHE A 73 -1.91 -13.00 -2.78
CA PHE A 73 -2.61 -13.28 -1.52
C PHE A 73 -4.03 -13.80 -1.73
N TYR A 74 -4.79 -13.16 -2.63
CA TYR A 74 -6.13 -13.58 -2.99
C TYR A 74 -6.16 -15.02 -3.54
N ASP A 75 -5.26 -15.32 -4.47
CA ASP A 75 -5.19 -16.63 -5.10
C ASP A 75 -4.82 -17.72 -4.08
N MET A 76 -3.89 -17.46 -3.17
CA MET A 76 -3.55 -18.39 -2.07
C MET A 76 -4.74 -18.69 -1.16
N VAL A 77 -5.48 -17.66 -0.73
CA VAL A 77 -6.68 -17.85 0.10
C VAL A 77 -7.76 -18.61 -0.65
N LYS A 78 -7.86 -18.41 -1.98
CA LYS A 78 -8.83 -19.10 -2.83
C LYS A 78 -8.53 -20.59 -2.95
N THR A 79 -7.26 -20.96 -3.19
CA THR A 79 -6.79 -22.34 -3.41
C THR A 79 -6.54 -23.12 -2.11
N TRP A 80 -6.64 -22.49 -0.95
CA TRP A 80 -6.41 -23.15 0.35
C TRP A 80 -7.49 -24.19 0.70
N ASP A 81 -7.15 -25.46 0.93
CA ASP A 81 -8.16 -26.51 1.16
C ASP A 81 -8.64 -26.68 2.62
N GLY A 82 -8.28 -25.77 3.53
CA GLY A 82 -8.70 -25.79 4.93
C GLY A 82 -9.94 -24.93 5.28
N ILE A 83 -10.63 -25.30 6.36
CA ILE A 83 -11.71 -24.49 6.97
C ILE A 83 -11.15 -23.20 7.58
N PHE A 84 -9.98 -23.32 8.22
CA PHE A 84 -9.22 -22.21 8.78
C PHE A 84 -8.00 -21.94 7.90
N PHE A 85 -7.74 -20.66 7.68
CA PHE A 85 -6.54 -20.15 7.03
C PHE A 85 -5.60 -19.67 8.12
N GLU A 86 -4.41 -20.26 8.15
CA GLU A 86 -3.33 -19.87 9.06
C GLU A 86 -2.22 -19.23 8.23
N CYS A 87 -1.76 -18.07 8.68
CA CYS A 87 -0.63 -17.38 8.11
C CYS A 87 0.37 -17.05 9.22
N ILE A 88 1.62 -17.39 8.98
CA ILE A 88 2.74 -17.18 9.87
C ILE A 88 3.66 -16.15 9.21
N VAL A 89 3.92 -15.06 9.91
CA VAL A 89 4.88 -14.02 9.54
C VAL A 89 6.17 -14.27 10.29
N THR A 90 7.26 -14.44 9.54
CA THR A 90 8.64 -14.53 10.03
C THR A 90 9.50 -13.48 9.31
N ASP A 91 10.74 -13.30 9.73
CA ASP A 91 11.66 -12.34 9.11
C ASP A 91 11.72 -12.51 7.58
N ASN A 92 11.24 -11.48 6.87
CA ASN A 92 11.15 -11.37 5.41
C ASN A 92 10.34 -12.48 4.70
N GLN A 93 9.51 -13.23 5.43
CA GLN A 93 8.76 -14.35 4.88
C GLN A 93 7.34 -14.44 5.44
N LEU A 94 6.40 -14.70 4.55
CA LEU A 94 5.05 -15.14 4.86
C LEU A 94 4.93 -16.63 4.55
N GLN A 95 4.54 -17.40 5.55
CA GLN A 95 4.25 -18.82 5.42
C GLN A 95 2.75 -19.07 5.56
N MET A 96 2.17 -19.71 4.56
CA MET A 96 0.78 -20.16 4.54
C MET A 96 0.80 -21.66 4.27
N GLY A 97 0.63 -22.45 5.33
CA GLY A 97 0.79 -23.91 5.27
C GLY A 97 2.21 -24.32 4.88
N VAL A 98 2.34 -25.01 3.75
CA VAL A 98 3.62 -25.45 3.18
C VAL A 98 4.27 -24.38 2.30
N THR A 99 3.52 -23.36 1.86
CA THR A 99 4.02 -22.33 0.95
C THR A 99 4.72 -21.23 1.74
N LYS A 100 5.99 -20.97 1.40
CA LYS A 100 6.76 -19.83 1.92
C LYS A 100 6.97 -18.83 0.81
N VAL A 101 6.74 -17.56 1.11
CA VAL A 101 6.84 -16.47 0.15
C VAL A 101 7.63 -15.34 0.77
N THR A 102 8.49 -14.71 -0.01
CA THR A 102 9.23 -13.53 0.41
C THR A 102 8.28 -12.33 0.51
N ALA A 103 8.28 -11.66 1.65
CA ALA A 103 7.49 -10.46 1.91
C ALA A 103 8.33 -9.48 2.74
N GLN A 104 8.07 -8.19 2.64
CA GLN A 104 8.69 -7.25 3.58
C GLN A 104 7.90 -7.30 4.89
N THR A 105 8.57 -7.53 6.01
CA THR A 105 7.93 -7.74 7.32
C THR A 105 8.56 -6.86 8.37
N THR A 106 7.77 -6.39 9.33
CA THR A 106 8.22 -5.63 10.49
C THR A 106 7.45 -6.10 11.72
N PHE A 107 8.16 -6.33 12.82
CA PHE A 107 7.58 -6.73 14.10
C PHE A 107 7.60 -5.54 15.06
N PHE A 108 6.58 -5.45 15.90
CA PHE A 108 6.44 -4.34 16.85
C PHE A 108 6.21 -4.94 18.25
N GLU A 109 6.80 -4.34 19.28
CA GLU A 109 6.53 -4.70 20.68
C GLU A 109 5.68 -3.63 21.37
N ASP A 110 5.77 -2.37 20.94
CA ASP A 110 4.97 -1.22 21.40
C ASP A 110 4.55 -0.32 20.21
N ASP A 111 3.54 0.54 20.46
CA ASP A 111 2.66 1.38 19.62
C ASP A 111 3.22 2.11 18.35
N SER A 112 4.47 1.92 17.97
CA SER A 112 5.11 2.54 16.81
C SER A 112 4.89 1.72 15.52
N ILE A 113 3.65 1.38 15.20
CA ILE A 113 3.35 0.68 13.93
C ILE A 113 3.60 1.66 12.77
N LEU A 114 4.38 1.24 11.76
CA LEU A 114 4.57 2.00 10.52
C LEU A 114 3.21 2.46 9.99
N ARG A 115 3.02 3.77 9.75
CA ARG A 115 1.70 4.29 9.38
C ARG A 115 1.30 3.75 8.02
N SER A 116 0.06 3.26 7.93
CA SER A 116 -0.50 2.83 6.64
C SER A 116 -0.70 4.02 5.71
N ILE A 117 -0.30 3.86 4.46
CA ILE A 117 -0.37 4.94 3.48
C ILE A 117 -1.78 4.96 2.89
N LYS A 118 -2.57 5.95 3.31
CA LYS A 118 -3.91 6.20 2.75
C LYS A 118 -3.79 6.90 1.40
N LEU A 119 -3.58 6.12 0.34
CA LEU A 119 -3.74 6.57 -1.04
C LEU A 119 -5.15 6.23 -1.53
N PRO A 120 -5.76 7.04 -2.42
CA PRO A 120 -6.95 6.60 -3.14
C PRO A 120 -6.60 5.46 -4.09
N ILE A 121 -7.59 4.66 -4.48
CA ILE A 121 -7.38 3.55 -5.43
C ILE A 121 -6.75 4.13 -6.71
N ASN A 122 -7.35 5.13 -7.35
CA ASN A 122 -6.84 5.76 -8.57
C ASN A 122 -5.82 6.90 -8.31
N TYR A 123 -4.84 6.67 -7.43
CA TYR A 123 -3.84 7.69 -7.13
C TYR A 123 -3.03 8.10 -8.37
N THR A 124 -2.62 9.37 -8.38
CA THR A 124 -1.88 10.02 -9.48
C THR A 124 -0.57 10.59 -8.94
N ASP A 125 0.29 11.10 -9.83
CA ASP A 125 1.52 11.78 -9.43
C ASP A 125 1.27 12.89 -8.39
N TRP A 126 0.14 13.59 -8.48
CA TRP A 126 -0.26 14.58 -7.48
C TRP A 126 -0.38 13.98 -6.06
N HIS A 127 -1.02 12.81 -5.94
CA HIS A 127 -1.17 12.10 -4.67
C HIS A 127 0.17 11.59 -4.13
N LEU A 128 1.06 11.12 -5.02
CA LEU A 128 2.39 10.65 -4.67
C LEU A 128 3.26 11.80 -4.12
N LEU A 129 3.17 12.97 -4.74
CA LEU A 129 3.92 14.17 -4.32
C LEU A 129 3.44 14.71 -2.95
N GLN A 130 2.19 14.47 -2.57
CA GLN A 130 1.69 14.81 -1.24
C GLN A 130 2.22 13.91 -0.11
N LEU A 131 2.74 12.71 -0.42
CA LEU A 131 3.21 11.78 0.62
C LEU A 131 4.40 12.36 1.41
N GLU A 132 5.31 13.07 0.75
CA GLU A 132 6.43 13.71 1.44
C GLU A 132 5.97 14.83 2.37
N GLN A 133 4.92 15.56 1.99
CA GLN A 133 4.37 16.64 2.82
C GLN A 133 3.61 16.11 4.04
N LYS A 134 3.01 14.93 3.94
CA LYS A 134 2.39 14.23 5.07
C LYS A 134 3.41 13.67 6.06
N GLY A 135 4.70 13.86 5.79
CA GLY A 135 5.80 13.45 6.67
C GLY A 135 5.99 11.94 6.72
N PHE A 136 5.66 11.21 5.64
CA PHE A 136 5.98 9.79 5.56
C PHE A 136 7.50 9.60 5.44
N THR A 137 8.06 8.69 6.24
CA THR A 137 9.50 8.41 6.20
C THR A 137 9.88 7.64 4.95
N LEU A 138 11.16 7.68 4.57
CA LEU A 138 11.67 6.87 3.45
C LEU A 138 11.41 5.37 3.69
N GLU A 139 11.48 4.92 4.95
CA GLU A 139 11.17 3.55 5.36
C GLU A 139 9.70 3.20 5.10
N GLU A 140 8.77 4.09 5.46
CA GLU A 140 7.34 3.90 5.18
C GLU A 140 7.05 3.85 3.67
N LEU A 141 7.76 4.65 2.86
CA LEU A 141 7.65 4.62 1.40
C LEU A 141 8.24 3.35 0.78
N ARG A 142 9.38 2.88 1.31
CA ARG A 142 10.03 1.63 0.89
C ARG A 142 9.19 0.42 1.23
N PHE A 143 8.67 0.39 2.45
CA PHE A 143 7.78 -0.66 2.94
C PHE A 143 6.57 -0.87 2.01
N ASN A 144 6.05 0.22 1.46
CA ASN A 144 4.89 0.21 0.55
C ASN A 144 5.25 0.10 -0.94
N ASN A 145 6.51 -0.12 -1.30
CA ASN A 145 7.01 -0.09 -2.68
C ASN A 145 6.65 1.19 -3.45
N LEU A 146 6.51 2.33 -2.76
CA LEU A 146 6.15 3.63 -3.33
C LEU A 146 7.37 4.53 -3.61
N GLU A 147 8.55 4.18 -3.07
CA GLU A 147 9.78 4.97 -3.23
C GLU A 147 10.05 5.32 -4.70
N PHE A 148 10.10 4.32 -5.58
CA PHE A 148 10.33 4.53 -7.00
C PHE A 148 9.19 5.31 -7.67
N ALA A 149 7.95 5.08 -7.25
CA ALA A 149 6.79 5.80 -7.78
C ALA A 149 6.88 7.31 -7.47
N VAL A 150 7.24 7.67 -6.23
CA VAL A 150 7.47 9.05 -5.81
C VAL A 150 8.66 9.67 -6.56
N HIS A 151 9.77 8.93 -6.69
CA HIS A 151 10.93 9.39 -7.46
C HIS A 151 10.57 9.70 -8.93
N HIS A 152 9.82 8.81 -9.57
CA HIS A 152 9.36 9.01 -10.95
C HIS A 152 8.36 10.16 -11.08
N ALA A 153 7.44 10.33 -10.12
CA ALA A 153 6.51 11.45 -10.08
C ALA A 153 7.25 12.80 -10.01
N LYS A 154 8.30 12.90 -9.18
CA LYS A 154 9.17 14.10 -9.13
C LYS A 154 9.88 14.38 -10.45
N LYS A 155 10.42 13.33 -11.09
CA LYS A 155 11.09 13.48 -12.39
C LYS A 155 10.11 13.96 -13.47
N ARG A 156 8.89 13.40 -13.50
CA ARG A 156 7.81 13.83 -14.41
C ARG A 156 7.36 15.25 -14.14
N LEU A 157 7.21 15.64 -12.86
CA LEU A 157 6.91 17.02 -12.48
C LEU A 157 7.96 17.99 -13.06
N LYS A 158 9.25 17.72 -12.85
CA LYS A 158 10.33 18.57 -13.38
C LYS A 158 10.28 18.69 -14.91
N ALA A 159 10.07 17.58 -15.62
CA ALA A 159 9.96 17.59 -17.08
C ALA A 159 8.74 18.38 -17.56
N ASN A 160 7.58 18.20 -16.91
CA ASN A 160 6.34 18.90 -17.22
C ASN A 160 6.45 20.41 -16.95
N THR A 161 7.10 20.82 -15.85
CA THR A 161 7.37 22.24 -15.56
C THR A 161 8.26 22.87 -16.63
N THR A 162 9.32 22.19 -17.07
CA THR A 162 10.18 22.69 -18.16
C THR A 162 9.40 22.83 -19.47
N ARG A 163 8.54 21.85 -19.79
CA ARG A 163 7.70 21.90 -20.99
C ARG A 163 6.67 23.03 -20.91
N ALA A 164 6.01 23.19 -19.77
CA ALA A 164 5.05 24.25 -19.51
C ALA A 164 5.71 25.63 -19.62
N LYS A 165 6.93 25.81 -19.08
CA LYS A 165 7.72 27.03 -19.28
C LYS A 165 7.99 27.30 -20.76
N GLY A 166 8.35 26.29 -21.54
CA GLY A 166 8.59 26.44 -22.99
C GLY A 166 7.36 26.92 -23.75
N ILE A 167 6.17 26.47 -23.36
CA ILE A 167 4.89 26.85 -23.99
C ILE A 167 4.41 28.21 -23.48
N LEU A 168 4.41 28.42 -22.17
CA LEU A 168 3.82 29.61 -21.53
C LEU A 168 4.79 30.80 -21.47
N GLY A 169 6.09 30.55 -21.69
CA GLY A 169 7.10 31.60 -21.70
C GLY A 169 6.86 32.67 -22.77
N ILE A 170 6.16 32.34 -23.86
CA ILE A 170 5.74 33.32 -24.88
C ILE A 170 4.77 34.37 -24.33
N TYR A 171 4.07 34.04 -23.23
CA TYR A 171 3.13 34.93 -22.53
C TYR A 171 3.76 35.57 -21.28
N GLY A 172 5.09 35.50 -21.11
CA GLY A 172 5.78 36.08 -19.96
C GLY A 172 5.74 35.24 -18.68
N VAL A 173 5.15 34.03 -18.72
CA VAL A 173 5.07 33.16 -17.53
C VAL A 173 6.45 32.58 -17.20
N THR A 174 6.88 32.80 -15.96
CA THR A 174 8.16 32.32 -15.45
C THR A 174 8.07 30.90 -14.90
N LYS A 175 9.22 30.23 -14.82
CA LYS A 175 9.32 28.90 -14.19
C LYS A 175 8.86 28.93 -12.73
N LYS A 176 9.17 30.03 -12.03
CA LYS A 176 8.86 30.21 -10.61
C LYS A 176 7.36 30.29 -10.38
N GLU A 177 6.63 31.04 -11.22
CA GLU A 177 5.16 31.11 -11.15
C GLU A 177 4.48 29.75 -11.37
N ILE A 178 5.00 28.93 -12.28
CA ILE A 178 4.50 27.57 -12.51
C ILE A 178 4.77 26.68 -11.28
N GLU A 179 5.97 26.78 -10.70
CA GLU A 179 6.33 26.03 -9.49
C GLU A 179 5.50 26.46 -8.27
N ASP A 180 5.30 27.76 -8.08
CA ASP A 180 4.49 28.33 -7.00
C ASP A 180 3.02 27.92 -7.15
N LEU A 181 2.48 27.93 -8.38
CA LEU A 181 1.13 27.45 -8.65
C LEU A 181 0.97 25.96 -8.32
N ILE A 182 1.92 25.12 -8.75
CA ILE A 182 1.87 23.68 -8.45
C ILE A 182 2.03 23.45 -6.95
N ALA A 183 2.98 24.12 -6.30
CA ALA A 183 3.18 24.04 -4.86
C ALA A 183 1.92 24.44 -4.10
N SER A 184 1.20 25.49 -4.52
CA SER A 184 -0.08 25.90 -3.91
C SER A 184 -1.19 24.85 -4.04
N LYS A 185 -1.15 24.01 -5.09
CA LYS A 185 -2.13 22.93 -5.32
C LYS A 185 -1.74 21.62 -4.64
N ILE A 186 -0.46 21.41 -4.36
CA ILE A 186 0.03 20.24 -3.61
C ILE A 186 -0.06 20.52 -2.10
N ASN A 187 0.30 21.73 -1.67
CA ASN A 187 0.08 22.29 -0.33
C ASN A 187 -1.41 22.59 -0.11
N ILE A 188 -2.25 21.57 -0.06
CA ILE A 188 -3.57 21.75 0.55
C ILE A 188 -3.35 21.72 2.06
N ARG A 189 -3.32 22.92 2.65
CA ARG A 189 -3.49 23.16 4.09
C ARG A 189 -4.89 22.74 4.52
#